data_AF-A0A2N5HSS1-F1
#
_entry.id   AF-A0A2N5HSS1-F1
#
_cell.length_a   1.000
_cell.length_b   1.000
_cell.length_c   1.000
_cell.angle_alpha   90.00
_cell.angle_beta   90.00
_cell.angle_gamma   90.00
#
_symmetry.space_group_name_H-M   'P 1'
#
loop_
_entity.id
_entity.type
_entity.pdbx_description
1 polymer ?
#
loop_
_entity_poly.entity_id
_entity_poly.type
_entity_poly.pdbx_seq_one_letter_code
_entity_poly.pdbx_strand_id
1 'polypeptide(L)'
;MHSKELEDKIIQQYQGEEKMMILVFAQWCVNHNLDPQELYLRAYPNQASNPALREAIELTVPKEEAGEIADQTLLGVLSLFGNDDLAFVVTEEIQKRR
;
A
#
# COMPACT_ATOMS: atom_id res chain seq x y z
N MET A 1 -22.64 -18.48 20.86
CA MET A 1 -21.51 -17.60 21.23
C MET A 1 -20.26 -17.77 20.35
N HIS A 2 -20.21 -18.69 19.37
CA HIS A 2 -19.00 -18.90 18.55
C HIS A 2 -18.89 -18.02 17.28
N SER A 3 -20.00 -17.49 16.75
CA SER A 3 -19.98 -16.79 15.44
C SER A 3 -19.37 -15.39 15.53
N LYS A 4 -19.70 -14.61 16.55
CA LYS A 4 -19.23 -13.22 16.68
C LYS A 4 -17.72 -13.10 16.90
N GLU A 5 -17.14 -13.95 17.75
CA GLU A 5 -15.68 -13.97 17.98
C GLU A 5 -14.91 -14.43 16.73
N LEU A 6 -15.51 -15.31 15.92
CA LEU A 6 -14.92 -15.75 14.65
C LEU A 6 -14.99 -14.63 13.60
N GLU A 7 -16.13 -13.96 13.47
CA GLU A 7 -16.31 -12.78 12.60
C GLU A 7 -15.33 -11.66 12.96
N ASP A 8 -15.21 -11.33 14.24
CA ASP A 8 -14.29 -10.29 14.72
C ASP A 8 -12.83 -10.65 14.38
N LYS A 9 -12.43 -11.92 14.56
CA LYS A 9 -11.08 -12.38 14.19
C LYS A 9 -10.82 -12.28 12.69
N ILE A 10 -11.81 -12.65 11.87
CA ILE A 10 -11.71 -12.56 10.41
C ILE A 10 -11.53 -11.09 10.01
N ILE A 11 -12.36 -10.17 10.53
CA ILE A 11 -12.26 -8.74 10.25
C ILE A 11 -10.88 -8.19 10.64
N GLN A 12 -10.38 -8.54 11.84
CA GLN A 12 -9.07 -8.09 12.30
C GLN A 12 -7.92 -8.59 11.42
N GLN A 13 -8.00 -9.83 10.94
CA GLN A 13 -7.00 -10.37 10.02
C GLN A 13 -6.99 -9.60 8.69
N TYR A 14 -8.15 -9.40 8.07
CA TYR A 14 -8.26 -8.62 6.82
C TYR A 14 -7.73 -7.18 6.99
N GLN A 15 -8.04 -6.51 8.09
CA GLN A 15 -7.52 -5.17 8.38
C GLN A 15 -5.99 -5.16 8.53
N GLY A 16 -5.41 -6.18 9.15
CA GLY A 16 -3.96 -6.32 9.29
C GLY A 16 -3.28 -6.55 7.94
N GLU A 17 -3.86 -7.40 7.11
CA GLU A 17 -3.36 -7.69 5.76
C GLU A 17 -3.41 -6.43 4.87
N GLU A 18 -4.50 -5.66 4.92
CA GLU A 18 -4.63 -4.39 4.18
C GLU A 18 -3.57 -3.36 4.60
N LYS A 19 -3.34 -3.21 5.91
CA LYS A 19 -2.27 -2.33 6.42
C LYS A 19 -0.90 -2.73 5.89
N MET A 20 -0.61 -4.03 5.83
CA MET A 20 0.64 -4.54 5.28
C MET A 20 0.78 -4.18 3.79
N MET A 21 -0.28 -4.33 2.99
CA MET A 21 -0.28 -3.93 1.58
C MET A 21 0.05 -2.45 1.42
N ILE A 22 -0.60 -1.58 2.21
CA ILE A 22 -0.36 -0.13 2.14
C ILE A 22 1.07 0.22 2.58
N LEU A 23 1.63 -0.50 3.57
CA LEU A 23 3.03 -0.33 3.98
C LEU A 23 4.01 -0.70 2.86
N VAL A 24 3.79 -1.82 2.17
CA VAL A 24 4.62 -2.23 1.01
C VAL A 24 4.56 -1.16 -0.09
N PHE A 25 3.38 -0.62 -0.37
CA PHE A 25 3.21 0.49 -1.30
C PHE A 25 3.97 1.75 -0.86
N ALA A 26 3.83 2.16 0.40
CA ALA A 26 4.51 3.34 0.93
C ALA A 26 6.03 3.19 0.89
N GLN A 27 6.54 2.02 1.28
CA GLN A 27 7.97 1.72 1.27
C GLN A 27 8.54 1.68 -0.16
N TRP A 28 7.79 1.16 -1.12
CA TRP A 28 8.17 1.21 -2.54
C TRP A 28 8.27 2.66 -3.03
N CYS A 29 7.33 3.54 -2.65
CA CYS A 29 7.41 4.96 -2.98
C CYS A 29 8.71 5.57 -2.44
N VAL A 30 9.08 5.26 -1.20
CA VAL A 30 10.35 5.71 -0.59
C VAL A 30 11.57 5.17 -1.34
N ASN A 31 11.59 3.89 -1.74
CA ASN A 31 12.69 3.32 -2.53
C ASN A 31 12.94 4.10 -3.83
N HIS A 32 11.90 4.68 -4.41
CA HIS A 32 11.94 5.39 -5.67
C HIS A 32 11.87 6.91 -5.56
N ASN A 33 11.95 7.46 -4.34
CA ASN A 33 11.85 8.90 -4.06
C ASN A 33 10.52 9.53 -4.57
N LEU A 34 9.43 8.78 -4.46
CA LEU A 34 8.07 9.21 -4.79
C LEU A 34 7.31 9.58 -3.51
N ASP A 35 6.35 10.50 -3.63
CA ASP A 35 5.43 10.81 -2.54
C ASP A 35 4.28 9.79 -2.52
N PRO A 36 4.18 8.92 -1.49
CA PRO A 36 3.11 7.94 -1.39
C PRO A 36 1.73 8.58 -1.24
N GLN A 37 1.62 9.76 -0.60
CA GLN A 37 0.36 10.46 -0.45
C GLN A 37 -0.13 11.01 -1.78
N GLU A 38 0.76 11.61 -2.57
CA GLU A 38 0.42 12.08 -3.91
C GLU A 38 -0.05 10.93 -4.80
N LEU A 39 0.72 9.83 -4.85
CA LEU A 39 0.37 8.66 -5.66
C LEU A 39 -0.97 8.06 -5.25
N TYR A 40 -1.18 7.88 -3.95
CA TYR A 40 -2.43 7.33 -3.42
C TYR A 40 -3.63 8.21 -3.76
N LEU A 41 -3.47 9.53 -3.67
CA LEU A 41 -4.51 10.51 -4.03
C LEU A 41 -4.90 10.47 -5.50
N ARG A 42 -3.99 10.09 -6.40
CA ARG A 42 -4.33 9.92 -7.83
C ARG A 42 -5.31 8.76 -8.04
N ALA A 43 -5.15 7.66 -7.29
CA ALA A 43 -6.06 6.52 -7.32
C ALA A 43 -7.36 6.82 -6.56
N TYR A 44 -7.26 7.53 -5.43
CA TYR A 44 -8.38 7.81 -4.54
C TYR A 44 -8.48 9.30 -4.17
N PRO A 45 -8.94 10.17 -5.09
CA PRO A 45 -8.99 11.63 -4.86
C PRO A 45 -9.80 12.05 -3.63
N ASN A 46 -10.81 11.26 -3.27
CA ASN A 46 -11.70 11.52 -2.14
C ASN A 46 -11.16 11.00 -0.80
N GLN A 47 -9.99 10.34 -0.77
CA GLN A 47 -9.43 9.70 0.42
C GLN A 47 -8.13 10.38 0.91
N ALA A 48 -8.05 11.70 0.77
CA ALA A 48 -6.87 12.50 1.16
C ALA A 48 -6.38 12.30 2.60
N SER A 49 -7.29 11.93 3.51
CA SER A 49 -7.01 11.71 4.92
C SER A 49 -7.11 10.23 5.31
N ASN A 50 -6.65 9.31 4.46
CA ASN A 50 -6.65 7.89 4.78
C ASN A 50 -5.70 7.60 5.99
N PRO A 51 -6.23 7.14 7.14
CA PRO A 51 -5.42 6.91 8.34
C PRO A 51 -4.43 5.75 8.17
N ALA A 52 -4.78 4.71 7.41
CA ALA A 52 -3.91 3.56 7.18
C ALA A 52 -2.70 3.95 6.32
N LEU A 53 -2.90 4.83 5.33
CA LEU A 53 -1.79 5.39 4.54
C LEU A 53 -0.85 6.21 5.42
N ARG A 54 -1.39 7.06 6.28
CA ARG A 54 -0.58 7.88 7.18
C ARG A 54 0.26 7.01 8.13
N GLU A 55 -0.37 6.01 8.76
CA GLU A 55 0.32 5.06 9.62
C GLU A 55 1.42 4.30 8.86
N ALA A 56 1.13 3.86 7.63
CA ALA A 56 2.11 3.20 6.78
C ALA A 56 3.31 4.10 6.45
N ILE A 57 3.10 5.38 6.14
CA ILE A 57 4.18 6.35 5.87
C ILE A 57 5.07 6.50 7.10
N GLU A 58 4.49 6.63 8.29
CA GLU A 58 5.22 6.75 9.55
C GLU A 58 6.07 5.51 9.88
N LEU A 59 5.70 4.34 9.35
CA LEU A 59 6.41 3.06 9.52
C LEU A 59 7.46 2.80 8.44
N THR A 60 7.50 3.59 7.36
CA THR A 60 8.54 3.44 6.34
C THR A 60 9.93 3.79 6.89
N VAL A 61 10.94 3.17 6.32
CA VAL A 61 12.35 3.46 6.62
C VAL A 61 13.05 4.01 5.37
N PRO A 62 14.18 4.74 5.52
CA PRO A 62 14.94 5.25 4.39
C PRO A 62 15.35 4.13 3.42
N LYS A 63 15.56 4.47 2.14
CA LYS A 63 15.95 3.50 1.10
C LYS A 63 17.27 2.78 1.39
N GLU A 64 18.12 3.38 2.22
CA GLU A 64 19.39 2.82 2.67
C GLU A 64 19.20 1.70 3.71
N GLU A 65 18.07 1.73 4.43
CA GLU A 65 17.72 0.77 5.49
C GLU A 65 16.68 -0.25 5.00
N ALA A 66 15.83 0.13 4.05
CA ALA A 66 14.87 -0.76 3.42
C ALA A 66 15.55 -1.62 2.35
N GLY A 67 15.22 -2.92 2.33
CA GLY A 67 15.44 -3.73 1.12
C GLY A 67 14.65 -3.15 -0.06
N GLU A 68 15.21 -3.27 -1.27
CA GLU A 68 14.53 -2.80 -2.49
C GLU A 68 13.27 -3.63 -2.75
N ILE A 69 12.14 -2.95 -2.91
CA ILE A 69 10.89 -3.56 -3.38
C ILE A 69 10.86 -3.42 -4.90
N ALA A 70 10.97 -4.54 -5.61
CA ALA A 70 10.84 -4.53 -7.07
C ALA A 70 9.42 -4.14 -7.51
N ASP A 71 9.32 -3.40 -8.61
CA ASP A 71 8.05 -2.98 -9.24
C ASP A 71 7.03 -4.13 -9.39
N GLN A 72 7.49 -5.28 -9.86
CA GLN A 72 6.63 -6.46 -10.05
C GLN A 72 6.12 -7.04 -8.72
N THR A 73 6.91 -6.93 -7.65
CA THR A 73 6.50 -7.37 -6.31
C THR A 73 5.37 -6.48 -5.80
N LEU A 74 5.50 -5.16 -5.93
CA LEU A 74 4.43 -4.24 -5.54
C LEU A 74 3.15 -4.51 -6.37
N LEU A 75 3.26 -4.60 -7.69
CA LEU A 75 2.09 -4.87 -8.55
C LEU A 75 1.41 -6.20 -8.20
N GLY A 76 2.20 -7.24 -7.90
CA GLY A 76 1.67 -8.52 -7.44
C GLY A 76 0.92 -8.40 -6.12
N VAL A 77 1.48 -7.69 -5.14
CA VAL A 77 0.80 -7.42 -3.87
C VAL A 77 -0.50 -6.65 -4.09
N LEU A 78 -0.50 -5.56 -4.86
CA LEU A 78 -1.72 -4.79 -5.12
C LEU A 78 -2.81 -5.64 -5.79
N SER A 79 -2.44 -6.50 -6.73
CA SER A 79 -3.38 -7.43 -7.39
C SER A 79 -3.94 -8.49 -6.45
N LEU A 80 -3.13 -9.03 -5.52
CA LEU A 80 -3.60 -9.98 -4.51
C LEU A 80 -4.68 -9.38 -3.60
N PHE A 81 -4.60 -8.08 -3.35
CA PHE A 81 -5.57 -7.33 -2.55
C PHE A 81 -6.70 -6.72 -3.39
N GLY A 82 -6.72 -6.94 -4.71
CA GLY A 82 -7.72 -6.37 -5.62
C GLY A 82 -7.67 -4.85 -5.70
N ASN A 83 -6.50 -4.25 -5.42
CA ASN A 83 -6.31 -2.80 -5.46
C ASN A 83 -5.87 -2.34 -6.85
N ASP A 84 -6.78 -2.52 -7.82
CA ASP A 84 -6.50 -2.29 -9.24
C ASP A 84 -6.28 -0.81 -9.57
N ASP A 85 -6.98 0.11 -8.90
CA ASP A 85 -6.82 1.55 -9.11
C ASP A 85 -5.41 2.03 -8.73
N LEU A 86 -4.91 1.59 -7.56
CA LEU A 86 -3.55 1.91 -7.14
C LEU A 86 -2.52 1.22 -8.02
N ALA A 87 -2.76 -0.03 -8.43
CA ALA A 87 -1.90 -0.75 -9.36
C ALA A 87 -1.78 -0.04 -10.72
N PHE A 88 -2.88 0.54 -11.21
CA PHE A 88 -2.90 1.34 -12.44
C PHE A 88 -1.99 2.56 -12.30
N VAL A 89 -2.18 3.36 -11.24
CA VAL A 89 -1.38 4.58 -10.99
C VAL A 89 0.10 4.26 -10.80
N VAL A 90 0.42 3.16 -10.11
CA VAL A 90 1.79 2.67 -9.93
C VAL A 90 2.40 2.26 -11.27
N THR A 91 1.63 1.59 -12.13
CA THR A 91 2.08 1.21 -13.48
C THR A 91 2.43 2.43 -14.34
N GLU A 92 1.63 3.49 -14.30
CA GLU A 92 1.95 4.74 -14.99
C GLU A 92 3.28 5.33 -14.48
N GLU A 93 3.52 5.30 -13.17
CA GLU A 93 4.76 5.78 -12.57
C GLU A 93 5.97 4.93 -12.96
N ILE A 94 5.80 3.60 -13.01
CA ILE A 94 6.83 2.67 -13.52
C ILE A 94 7.19 3.03 -14.96
N GLN A 95 6.20 3.30 -15.81
CA GLN A 95 6.43 3.64 -17.21
C GLN A 95 7.15 4.98 -17.39
N LYS A 96 6.87 5.98 -16.55
CA LYS A 96 7.55 7.30 -16.60
C LYS A 96 9.04 7.25 -16.27
N ARG A 97 9.47 6.22 -15.52
CA ARG A 97 10.88 6.04 -15.09
C ARG A 97 11.71 5.24 -16.09
N ARG A 98 11.10 4.70 -17.16
CA ARG A 98 11.78 4.01 -18.27
C ARG A 98 12.28 5.00 -19.32
#